data_AF-A0A2A9NCX6-F1
#
_entry.id   AF-A0A2A9NCX6-F1
#
_cell.length_a   1.000
_cell.length_b   1.000
_cell.length_c   1.000
_cell.angle_alpha   90.00
_cell.angle_beta   90.00
_cell.angle_gamma   90.00
#
_symmetry.space_group_name_H-M   'P 1'
#
loop_
_entity.id
_entity.type
_entity.pdbx_description
1 polymer ?
#
loop_
_entity_poly.entity_id
_entity_poly.type
_entity_poly.pdbx_seq_one_letter_code
_entity_poly.pdbx_strand_id
1 'polypeptide(L)'
;MEIDCCESIIALITELNENAAKAIKDIRQKPNHTANKDKINLIIKQGWEMAKRAVIQNPSKFSPPNISPSQYPKIILDIANSLRETEDNSWALKIMKDIKNKGLQSKAMEHRIQGIVRRLNNLETTIPLASKPTLPQLPSHTQSMAPIDHNMPPADPIPWTDMEEYKQNCQLWINSASEIFEKMAPYFLEEE
;
A
#
# COMPACT_ATOMS: atom_id res chain seq x y z
N MET A 1 30.84 29.05 45.68
CA MET A 1 29.39 28.94 45.44
C MET A 1 29.07 28.68 43.96
N GLU A 2 29.84 29.22 43.00
CA GLU A 2 29.65 28.97 41.56
C GLU A 2 29.89 27.51 41.10
N ILE A 3 30.86 26.81 41.70
CA ILE A 3 31.18 25.41 41.34
C ILE A 3 29.97 24.48 41.53
N ASP A 4 29.19 24.74 42.59
CA ASP A 4 28.00 23.95 42.96
C ASP A 4 26.83 24.17 41.97
N CYS A 5 26.77 25.36 41.35
CA CYS A 5 25.80 25.69 40.30
C CYS A 5 26.14 24.96 38.99
N CYS A 6 27.41 24.94 38.59
CA CYS A 6 27.85 24.20 37.41
C CYS A 6 27.61 22.69 37.55
N GLU A 7 27.90 22.10 38.70
CA GLU A 7 27.65 20.67 38.94
C GLU A 7 26.14 20.36 38.93
N SER A 8 25.31 21.24 39.48
CA SER A 8 23.84 21.12 39.43
C SER A 8 23.30 21.18 38.00
N ILE A 9 23.82 22.09 37.15
CA ILE A 9 23.44 22.21 35.74
C ILE A 9 23.86 20.96 34.96
N ILE A 10 25.06 20.44 35.19
CA ILE A 10 25.56 19.22 34.54
C ILE A 10 24.69 18.01 34.91
N ALA A 11 24.30 17.90 36.19
CA ALA A 11 23.42 16.83 36.67
C ALA A 11 22.04 16.89 35.98
N LEU A 12 21.43 18.08 35.90
CA LEU A 12 20.15 18.30 35.22
C LEU A 12 20.20 17.96 33.73
N ILE A 13 21.25 18.40 33.02
CA ILE A 13 21.44 18.07 31.60
C ILE A 13 21.59 16.55 31.41
N THR A 14 22.33 15.89 32.30
CA THR A 14 22.54 14.44 32.25
C THR A 14 21.22 13.70 32.44
N GLU A 15 20.44 14.07 33.46
CA GLU A 15 19.12 13.49 33.73
C GLU A 15 18.15 13.69 32.56
N LEU A 16 18.13 14.90 31.97
CA LEU A 16 17.31 15.19 30.80
C LEU A 16 17.68 14.30 29.61
N ASN A 17 18.97 14.11 29.35
CA ASN A 17 19.46 13.27 28.27
C ASN A 17 19.13 11.79 28.48
N GLU A 18 19.25 11.29 29.72
CA GLU A 18 18.86 9.91 30.06
C GLU A 18 17.36 9.69 29.88
N ASN A 19 16.54 10.64 30.35
CA ASN A 19 15.08 10.61 30.18
C ASN A 19 14.67 10.69 28.70
N ALA A 20 15.34 11.53 27.91
CA ALA A 20 15.12 11.62 26.47
C ALA A 20 15.52 10.32 25.76
N ALA A 21 16.67 9.74 26.09
CA ALA A 21 17.12 8.47 25.54
C ALA A 21 16.14 7.33 25.88
N LYS A 22 15.64 7.30 27.12
CA LYS A 22 14.62 6.34 27.56
C LYS A 22 13.31 6.54 26.79
N ALA A 23 12.82 7.76 26.67
CA ALA A 23 11.59 8.06 25.91
C ALA A 23 11.73 7.67 24.42
N ILE A 24 12.86 7.97 23.79
CA ILE A 24 13.14 7.56 22.40
C ILE A 24 13.17 6.04 22.28
N LYS A 25 13.79 5.33 23.22
CA LYS A 25 13.82 3.87 23.26
C LYS A 25 12.42 3.29 23.42
N ASP A 26 11.61 3.83 24.31
CA ASP A 26 10.23 3.39 24.55
C ASP A 26 9.33 3.64 23.31
N ILE A 27 9.50 4.78 22.62
CA ILE A 27 8.82 5.07 21.35
C ILE A 27 9.23 4.05 20.27
N ARG A 28 10.52 3.72 20.17
CA ARG A 28 11.03 2.74 19.21
C ARG A 28 10.60 1.31 19.52
N GLN A 29 10.48 0.97 20.80
CA GLN A 29 10.06 -0.37 21.25
C GLN A 29 8.53 -0.54 21.31
N LYS A 30 7.76 0.53 21.10
CA LYS A 30 6.30 0.46 21.07
C LYS A 30 5.86 -0.60 20.03
N PRO A 31 5.10 -1.63 20.42
CA PRO A 31 4.84 -2.85 19.63
C PRO A 31 3.92 -2.64 18.41
N ASN A 32 3.76 -1.40 17.95
CA ASN A 32 2.99 -1.05 16.75
C ASN A 32 3.41 -1.87 15.53
N HIS A 33 4.67 -2.32 15.48
CA HIS A 33 5.18 -3.09 14.34
C HIS A 33 4.58 -4.50 14.22
N THR A 34 4.30 -5.19 15.34
CA THR A 34 3.72 -6.54 15.32
C THR A 34 2.23 -6.50 15.04
N ALA A 35 1.49 -5.59 15.70
CA ALA A 35 0.07 -5.39 15.46
C ALA A 35 -0.23 -4.93 14.02
N ASN A 36 0.64 -4.11 13.44
CA ASN A 36 0.51 -3.70 12.03
C ASN A 36 0.85 -4.86 11.08
N LYS A 37 1.83 -5.70 11.41
CA LYS A 37 2.16 -6.90 10.61
C LYS A 37 0.99 -7.87 10.54
N ASP A 38 0.30 -8.13 11.66
CA ASP A 38 -0.86 -9.02 11.68
C ASP A 38 -2.03 -8.46 10.86
N LYS A 39 -2.27 -7.15 10.94
CA LYS A 39 -3.28 -6.46 10.11
C LYS A 39 -2.94 -6.54 8.63
N ILE A 40 -1.68 -6.32 8.26
CA ILE A 40 -1.20 -6.46 6.87
C ILE A 40 -1.43 -7.89 6.37
N ASN A 41 -1.02 -8.90 7.14
CA ASN A 41 -1.22 -10.30 6.79
C ASN A 41 -2.71 -10.64 6.62
N LEU A 42 -3.57 -10.09 7.48
CA LEU A 42 -5.01 -10.28 7.39
C LEU A 42 -5.58 -9.67 6.10
N ILE A 43 -5.18 -8.44 5.75
CA ILE A 43 -5.61 -7.76 4.51
C ILE A 43 -5.18 -8.57 3.27
N ILE A 44 -3.94 -9.07 3.26
CA ILE A 44 -3.42 -9.91 2.17
C ILE A 44 -4.25 -11.19 2.06
N LYS A 45 -4.42 -11.91 3.18
CA LYS A 45 -5.20 -13.14 3.23
C LYS A 45 -6.63 -12.94 2.75
N GLN A 46 -7.34 -11.95 3.28
CA GLN A 46 -8.71 -11.66 2.90
C GLN A 46 -8.84 -11.29 1.42
N GLY A 47 -7.92 -10.49 0.90
CA GLY A 47 -7.91 -10.09 -0.49
C GLY A 47 -7.71 -11.26 -1.46
N TRP A 48 -6.81 -12.19 -1.15
CA TRP A 48 -6.64 -13.42 -1.93
C TRP A 48 -7.83 -14.37 -1.83
N GLU A 49 -8.43 -14.53 -0.65
CA GLU A 49 -9.65 -15.32 -0.51
C GLU A 49 -10.81 -14.76 -1.35
N MET A 50 -10.96 -13.44 -1.37
CA MET A 50 -11.99 -12.78 -2.16
C MET A 50 -11.74 -12.93 -3.66
N ALA A 51 -10.49 -12.76 -4.11
CA ALA A 51 -10.12 -12.97 -5.51
C ALA A 51 -10.37 -14.41 -5.97
N LYS A 52 -9.98 -15.41 -5.16
CA LYS A 52 -10.27 -16.83 -5.44
C LYS A 52 -11.76 -17.08 -5.60
N ARG A 53 -12.59 -16.60 -4.65
CA ARG A 53 -14.04 -16.78 -4.71
C ARG A 53 -14.63 -16.15 -5.96
N ALA A 54 -14.21 -14.93 -6.31
CA ALA A 54 -14.69 -14.24 -7.50
C ALA A 54 -14.41 -15.02 -8.79
N VAL A 55 -13.22 -15.62 -8.90
CA VAL A 55 -12.82 -16.41 -10.07
C VAL A 55 -13.52 -17.77 -10.12
N ILE A 56 -13.66 -18.45 -8.97
CA ILE A 56 -14.34 -19.76 -8.86
C ILE A 56 -15.84 -19.63 -9.15
N GLN A 57 -16.48 -18.54 -8.70
CA GLN A 57 -17.92 -18.31 -8.89
C GLN A 57 -18.29 -17.91 -10.32
N ASN A 58 -17.33 -17.46 -11.13
CA ASN A 58 -17.58 -17.01 -12.51
C ASN A 58 -16.71 -17.77 -13.52
N PRO A 59 -16.82 -19.12 -13.59
CA PRO A 59 -15.97 -19.91 -14.48
C PRO A 59 -16.22 -19.57 -15.95
N SER A 60 -17.44 -19.19 -16.35
CA SER A 60 -17.72 -18.75 -17.72
C SER A 60 -16.94 -17.51 -18.17
N LYS A 61 -16.51 -16.66 -17.22
CA LYS A 61 -15.75 -15.43 -17.50
C LYS A 61 -14.24 -15.66 -17.47
N PHE A 62 -13.78 -16.62 -16.68
CA PHE A 62 -12.36 -16.75 -16.32
C PHE A 62 -11.74 -18.12 -16.62
N SER A 63 -12.55 -19.15 -16.88
CA SER A 63 -12.06 -20.50 -17.15
C SER A 63 -11.63 -20.62 -18.61
N PRO A 64 -10.40 -21.08 -18.87
CA PRO A 64 -10.02 -21.56 -20.19
C PRO A 64 -10.89 -22.76 -20.62
N PRO A 65 -11.07 -22.99 -21.94
CA PRO A 65 -11.92 -24.07 -22.46
C PRO A 65 -11.44 -25.48 -22.09
N ASN A 66 -10.13 -25.61 -21.83
CA ASN A 66 -9.43 -26.89 -21.68
C ASN A 66 -9.33 -27.38 -20.23
N ILE A 67 -9.81 -26.61 -19.26
CA ILE A 67 -9.76 -27.00 -17.84
C ILE A 67 -11.07 -27.67 -17.44
N SER A 68 -10.96 -28.89 -16.90
CA SER A 68 -12.13 -29.59 -16.39
C SER A 68 -12.75 -28.84 -15.20
N PRO A 69 -14.08 -28.66 -15.15
CA PRO A 69 -14.73 -27.96 -14.04
C PRO A 69 -14.43 -28.55 -12.65
N SER A 70 -14.17 -29.85 -12.58
CA SER A 70 -13.83 -30.55 -11.33
C SER A 70 -12.43 -30.21 -10.81
N GLN A 71 -11.48 -29.91 -11.69
CA GLN A 71 -10.11 -29.53 -11.31
C GLN A 71 -9.95 -28.02 -11.12
N TYR A 72 -10.86 -27.22 -11.69
CA TYR A 72 -10.77 -25.76 -11.69
C TYR A 72 -10.57 -25.16 -10.28
N PRO A 73 -11.36 -25.49 -9.23
CA PRO A 73 -11.14 -24.93 -7.90
C PRO A 73 -9.77 -25.22 -7.30
N LYS A 74 -9.23 -26.43 -7.57
CA LYS A 74 -7.90 -26.83 -7.09
C LYS A 74 -6.80 -26.03 -7.79
N ILE A 75 -6.88 -25.90 -9.11
CA ILE A 75 -5.94 -25.10 -9.91
C ILE A 75 -5.93 -23.64 -9.45
N ILE A 76 -7.11 -23.05 -9.20
CA ILE A 76 -7.21 -21.67 -8.67
C ILE A 76 -6.54 -21.54 -7.31
N LEU A 77 -6.74 -22.52 -6.41
CA LEU A 77 -6.11 -22.52 -5.10
C LEU A 77 -4.58 -22.54 -5.20
N ASP A 78 -4.04 -23.42 -6.04
CA ASP A 78 -2.59 -23.58 -6.22
C ASP A 78 -1.97 -22.30 -6.83
N ILE A 79 -2.62 -21.72 -7.85
CA ILE A 79 -2.21 -20.44 -8.45
C ILE A 79 -2.22 -19.32 -7.40
N ALA A 80 -3.33 -19.16 -6.68
CA ALA A 80 -3.47 -18.08 -5.71
C ALA A 80 -2.46 -18.19 -4.56
N ASN A 81 -2.17 -19.42 -4.08
CA ASN A 81 -1.13 -19.63 -3.07
C ASN A 81 0.25 -19.24 -3.63
N SER A 82 0.59 -19.67 -4.85
CA SER A 82 1.88 -19.33 -5.47
C SER A 82 2.05 -17.82 -5.71
N LEU A 83 0.97 -17.11 -6.08
CA LEU A 83 1.02 -15.67 -6.31
C LEU A 83 1.11 -14.89 -4.98
N ARG A 84 0.40 -15.35 -3.95
CA ARG A 84 0.43 -14.74 -2.62
C ARG A 84 1.84 -14.71 -2.03
N GLU A 85 2.62 -15.76 -2.23
CA GLU A 85 4.02 -15.83 -1.74
C GLU A 85 4.93 -14.78 -2.41
N THR A 86 4.55 -14.30 -3.59
CA THR A 86 5.30 -13.31 -4.37
C THR A 86 4.68 -11.90 -4.34
N GLU A 87 3.57 -11.71 -3.63
CA GLU A 87 2.87 -10.42 -3.59
C GLU A 87 3.63 -9.40 -2.74
N ASP A 88 3.82 -8.19 -3.26
CA ASP A 88 4.36 -7.07 -2.49
C ASP A 88 3.32 -6.50 -1.50
N ASN A 89 3.79 -6.19 -0.30
CA ASN A 89 2.98 -5.65 0.79
C ASN A 89 2.51 -4.21 0.56
N SER A 90 2.95 -3.52 -0.51
CA SER A 90 2.57 -2.13 -0.78
C SER A 90 1.06 -1.92 -0.88
N TRP A 91 0.31 -2.85 -1.48
CA TRP A 91 -1.16 -2.77 -1.53
C TRP A 91 -1.79 -2.86 -0.14
N ALA A 92 -1.33 -3.79 0.68
CA ALA A 92 -1.84 -3.97 2.04
C ALA A 92 -1.53 -2.76 2.93
N LEU A 93 -0.35 -2.16 2.78
CA LEU A 93 0.04 -0.94 3.46
C LEU A 93 -0.84 0.25 3.05
N LYS A 94 -1.09 0.42 1.74
CA LYS A 94 -1.99 1.48 1.24
C LYS A 94 -3.42 1.31 1.75
N ILE A 95 -3.95 0.08 1.74
CA ILE A 95 -5.30 -0.23 2.25
C ILE A 95 -5.38 -0.02 3.77
N MET A 96 -4.34 -0.37 4.52
CA MET A 96 -4.30 -0.14 5.96
C MET A 96 -4.29 1.37 6.29
N LYS A 97 -3.59 2.18 5.50
CA LYS A 97 -3.56 3.65 5.65
C LYS A 97 -4.92 4.28 5.31
N ASP A 98 -5.62 3.74 4.31
CA ASP A 98 -6.89 4.28 3.83
C ASP A 98 -7.97 3.19 3.67
N ILE A 99 -8.46 2.67 4.80
CA ILE A 99 -9.38 1.53 4.83
C ILE A 99 -10.80 1.89 4.33
N LYS A 100 -11.12 3.19 4.31
CA LYS A 100 -12.41 3.69 3.81
C LYS A 100 -12.41 3.79 2.28
N ASN A 101 -11.25 3.85 1.64
CA ASN A 101 -11.13 3.89 0.19
C ASN A 101 -11.44 2.55 -0.46
N LYS A 102 -12.73 2.36 -0.77
CA LYS A 102 -13.25 1.17 -1.45
C LYS A 102 -12.70 1.02 -2.86
N GLY A 103 -12.37 2.13 -3.54
CA GLY A 103 -11.76 2.11 -4.87
C GLY A 103 -10.39 1.44 -4.85
N LEU A 104 -9.55 1.75 -3.84
CA LEU A 104 -8.25 1.13 -3.66
C LEU A 104 -8.37 -0.38 -3.40
N GLN A 105 -9.32 -0.79 -2.54
CA GLN A 105 -9.59 -2.22 -2.27
C GLN A 105 -10.06 -2.95 -3.53
N SER A 106 -10.92 -2.31 -4.33
CA SER A 106 -11.40 -2.85 -5.60
C SER A 106 -10.24 -3.03 -6.59
N LYS A 107 -9.38 -2.02 -6.76
CA LYS A 107 -8.19 -2.11 -7.63
C LYS A 107 -7.23 -3.23 -7.21
N ALA A 108 -6.98 -3.36 -5.91
CA ALA A 108 -6.14 -4.44 -5.39
C ALA A 108 -6.75 -5.83 -5.66
N MET A 109 -8.07 -5.95 -5.53
CA MET A 109 -8.80 -7.18 -5.85
C MET A 109 -8.73 -7.51 -7.35
N GLU A 110 -8.99 -6.52 -8.22
CA GLU A 110 -8.90 -6.65 -9.68
C GLU A 110 -7.50 -7.11 -10.10
N HIS A 111 -6.44 -6.50 -9.56
CA HIS A 111 -5.06 -6.88 -9.84
C HIS A 111 -4.79 -8.36 -9.49
N ARG A 112 -5.30 -8.83 -8.35
CA ARG A 112 -5.17 -10.24 -7.94
C ARG A 112 -5.94 -11.18 -8.86
N ILE A 113 -7.16 -10.82 -9.25
CA ILE A 113 -7.97 -11.58 -10.22
C ILE A 113 -7.23 -11.69 -11.54
N GLN A 114 -6.70 -10.59 -12.07
CA GLN A 114 -5.91 -10.58 -13.30
C GLN A 114 -4.65 -11.44 -13.18
N GLY A 115 -3.98 -11.45 -12.02
CA GLY A 115 -2.86 -12.34 -11.74
C GLY A 115 -3.23 -13.81 -11.87
N ILE A 116 -4.38 -14.21 -11.30
CA ILE A 116 -4.90 -15.58 -11.39
C ILE A 116 -5.21 -15.93 -12.85
N VAL A 117 -5.98 -15.08 -13.55
CA VAL A 117 -6.39 -15.29 -14.95
C VAL A 117 -5.18 -15.41 -15.88
N ARG A 118 -4.16 -14.57 -15.68
CA ARG A 118 -2.93 -14.64 -16.47
C ARG A 118 -2.22 -15.98 -16.29
N ARG A 119 -2.11 -16.48 -15.06
CA ARG A 119 -1.50 -17.81 -14.80
C ARG A 119 -2.36 -18.94 -15.35
N LEU A 120 -3.69 -18.83 -15.30
CA LEU A 120 -4.59 -19.81 -15.92
C LEU A 120 -4.36 -19.91 -17.43
N ASN A 121 -4.29 -18.78 -18.13
CA ASN A 121 -4.05 -18.76 -19.57
C ASN A 121 -2.66 -19.28 -19.94
N ASN A 122 -1.65 -19.06 -19.07
CA ASN A 122 -0.30 -19.58 -19.31
C ASN A 122 -0.18 -21.11 -19.08
N LEU A 123 -1.08 -21.72 -18.30
CA LEU A 123 -1.15 -23.18 -18.18
C LEU A 123 -1.53 -23.83 -19.52
N GLU A 124 -2.29 -23.12 -20.36
CA GLU A 124 -2.69 -23.58 -21.70
C GLU A 124 -1.51 -23.65 -22.67
N THR A 125 -0.46 -22.85 -22.46
CA THR A 125 0.69 -22.75 -23.37
C THR A 125 1.78 -23.79 -23.12
N THR A 126 1.63 -24.68 -22.12
CA THR A 126 2.64 -25.72 -21.79
C THR A 126 2.23 -27.09 -22.34
N ILE A 127 1.87 -27.16 -23.62
CA ILE A 127 1.87 -28.40 -24.40
C ILE A 127 2.97 -28.27 -25.47
N PRO A 128 4.04 -29.07 -25.44
CA PRO A 128 5.09 -29.00 -26.44
C PRO A 128 4.63 -29.69 -27.72
N LEU A 129 4.11 -28.94 -28.69
CA LEU A 129 4.13 -29.40 -30.07
C LEU A 129 5.44 -28.94 -30.72
N ALA A 130 6.35 -29.89 -30.85
CA ALA A 130 7.57 -29.73 -31.60
C ALA A 130 7.26 -29.42 -33.07
N SER A 131 7.52 -28.19 -33.51
CA SER A 131 8.03 -27.88 -34.85
C SER A 131 8.36 -26.38 -35.00
N LYS A 132 9.66 -26.09 -34.87
CA LYS A 132 10.57 -25.10 -35.51
C LYS A 132 10.07 -23.82 -36.24
N PRO A 133 10.96 -22.81 -36.41
CA PRO A 133 10.65 -21.39 -36.35
C PRO A 133 10.54 -20.73 -37.73
N THR A 134 9.69 -19.71 -37.84
CA THR A 134 9.75 -18.77 -38.98
C THR A 134 9.25 -17.38 -38.56
N LEU A 135 10.18 -16.44 -38.36
CA LEU A 135 10.03 -15.08 -38.90
C LEU A 135 10.65 -15.11 -40.32
N PRO A 136 10.38 -14.18 -41.25
CA PRO A 136 9.67 -12.91 -41.13
C PRO A 136 8.61 -12.65 -42.24
N GLN A 137 7.69 -11.69 -42.05
CA GLN A 137 7.35 -10.63 -43.04
C GLN A 137 6.04 -9.87 -42.72
N LEU A 138 6.16 -8.54 -42.69
CA LEU A 138 5.16 -7.53 -43.08
C LEU A 138 5.16 -7.49 -44.63
N PRO A 139 4.05 -7.22 -45.40
CA PRO A 139 3.26 -6.01 -45.19
C PRO A 139 1.75 -5.96 -45.60
N SER A 140 1.13 -4.87 -45.13
CA SER A 140 0.09 -4.01 -45.74
C SER A 140 -1.41 -4.39 -45.80
N HIS A 141 -2.17 -3.57 -45.06
CA HIS A 141 -3.42 -2.86 -45.44
C HIS A 141 -4.67 -3.66 -45.87
N THR A 142 -5.74 -3.61 -45.06
CA THR A 142 -6.90 -2.69 -45.27
C THR A 142 -8.03 -2.93 -44.25
N GLN A 143 -8.34 -1.88 -43.48
CA GLN A 143 -9.60 -1.43 -42.86
C GLN A 143 -10.49 -2.43 -42.07
N SER A 144 -10.79 -2.11 -40.80
CA SER A 144 -12.07 -1.44 -40.45
C SER A 144 -12.25 -1.29 -38.93
N MET A 145 -12.61 -0.07 -38.51
CA MET A 145 -13.14 0.40 -37.23
C MET A 145 -12.24 0.38 -35.98
N ALA A 146 -11.57 1.52 -35.76
CA ALA A 146 -11.13 1.96 -34.45
C ALA A 146 -12.34 2.37 -33.58
N PRO A 147 -12.41 1.99 -32.29
CA PRO A 147 -13.20 2.75 -31.34
C PRO A 147 -12.45 4.06 -31.04
N ILE A 148 -13.14 5.17 -31.29
CA ILE A 148 -12.71 6.51 -30.89
C ILE A 148 -12.56 6.50 -29.36
N ASP A 149 -11.32 6.48 -28.89
CA ASP A 149 -11.02 6.72 -27.48
C ASP A 149 -11.03 8.23 -27.25
N HIS A 150 -11.92 8.68 -26.38
CA HIS A 150 -12.02 10.08 -26.01
C HIS A 150 -10.72 10.51 -25.35
N ASN A 151 -9.93 11.29 -26.09
CA ASN A 151 -8.73 11.97 -25.63
C ASN A 151 -9.15 13.06 -24.62
N MET A 152 -9.45 12.67 -23.37
CA MET A 152 -9.53 13.59 -22.25
C MET A 152 -8.09 13.78 -21.76
N PRO A 153 -7.52 15.00 -21.82
CA PRO A 153 -6.18 15.23 -21.31
C PRO A 153 -6.14 14.83 -19.82
N PRO A 154 -5.10 14.11 -19.35
CA PRO A 154 -4.94 13.83 -17.94
C PRO A 154 -4.86 15.18 -17.22
N ALA A 155 -5.85 15.46 -16.37
CA ALA A 155 -5.76 16.61 -15.48
C ALA A 155 -4.52 16.42 -14.61
N ASP A 156 -3.64 17.43 -14.58
CA ASP A 156 -2.47 17.41 -13.72
C ASP A 156 -2.92 17.15 -12.29
N PRO A 157 -2.33 16.16 -11.60
CA PRO A 157 -2.70 15.86 -10.23
C PRO A 157 -2.46 17.10 -9.37
N ILE A 158 -3.52 17.59 -8.72
CA ILE A 158 -3.46 18.74 -7.83
C ILE A 158 -2.40 18.43 -6.76
N PRO A 159 -1.39 19.31 -6.57
CA PRO A 159 -0.39 19.13 -5.53
C PRO A 159 -1.06 18.88 -4.18
N TRP A 160 -0.56 17.91 -3.42
CA TRP A 160 -1.15 17.54 -2.13
C TRP A 160 -1.12 18.69 -1.10
N THR A 161 -0.26 19.69 -1.31
CA THR A 161 -0.20 20.95 -0.56
C THR A 161 -1.36 21.89 -0.86
N ASP A 162 -2.05 21.70 -1.98
CA ASP A 162 -3.20 22.50 -2.39
C ASP A 162 -4.53 21.86 -1.98
N MET A 163 -4.48 20.63 -1.44
CA MET A 163 -5.65 19.96 -0.87
C MET A 163 -6.14 20.69 0.38
N GLU A 164 -7.45 20.88 0.49
CA GLU A 164 -8.08 21.58 1.62
C GLU A 164 -7.77 20.91 2.97
N GLU A 165 -7.67 19.58 3.00
CA GLU A 165 -7.28 18.80 4.18
C GLU A 165 -5.88 19.19 4.69
N TYR A 166 -4.92 19.42 3.78
CA TYR A 166 -3.57 19.85 4.16
C TYR A 166 -3.61 21.25 4.77
N LYS A 167 -4.35 22.19 4.17
CA LYS A 167 -4.50 23.56 4.68
C LYS A 167 -5.14 23.58 6.07
N GLN A 168 -6.20 22.80 6.27
CA GLN A 168 -6.86 22.66 7.57
C GLN A 168 -5.91 22.07 8.62
N ASN A 169 -5.13 21.05 8.26
CA ASN A 169 -4.19 20.42 9.18
C ASN A 169 -3.03 21.37 9.53
N CYS A 170 -2.52 22.15 8.57
CA CYS A 170 -1.55 23.21 8.82
C CYS A 170 -2.11 24.26 9.78
N GLN A 171 -3.37 24.69 9.60
CA GLN A 171 -4.00 25.67 10.46
C GLN A 171 -4.16 25.15 11.90
N LEU A 172 -4.56 23.89 12.08
CA LEU A 172 -4.63 23.25 13.40
C LEU A 172 -3.26 23.20 14.08
N TRP A 173 -2.21 22.91 13.31
CA TRP A 173 -0.84 22.88 13.82
C TRP A 173 -0.35 24.26 14.27
N ILE A 174 -0.59 25.29 13.45
CA ILE A 174 -0.28 26.69 13.80
C ILE A 174 -1.02 27.11 15.06
N ASN A 175 -2.33 26.84 15.14
CA ASN A 175 -3.12 27.21 16.31
C ASN A 175 -2.62 26.52 17.59
N SER A 176 -2.30 25.23 17.50
CA SER A 176 -1.78 24.45 18.63
C SER A 176 -0.40 24.97 19.08
N ALA A 177 0.48 25.28 18.14
CA ALA A 177 1.80 25.84 18.44
C ALA A 177 1.70 27.23 19.08
N SER A 178 0.82 28.09 18.58
CA SER A 178 0.54 29.41 19.18
C SER A 178 -0.01 29.28 20.59
N GLU A 179 -0.97 28.38 20.82
CA GLU A 179 -1.53 28.15 22.16
C GLU A 179 -0.47 27.66 23.16
N ILE A 180 0.42 26.77 22.72
CA ILE A 180 1.55 26.32 23.55
C ILE A 180 2.49 27.48 23.84
N PHE A 181 2.82 28.29 22.84
CA PHE A 181 3.71 29.43 23.02
C PHE A 181 3.14 30.46 23.99
N GLU A 182 1.84 30.79 23.87
CA GLU A 182 1.14 31.68 24.81
C GLU A 182 1.15 31.15 26.23
N LYS A 183 0.94 29.84 26.43
CA LYS A 183 1.00 29.22 27.76
C LYS A 183 2.41 29.22 28.35
N MET A 184 3.43 29.16 27.50
CA MET A 184 4.83 29.18 27.92
C MET A 184 5.37 30.62 28.06
N ALA A 185 4.72 31.63 27.46
CA ALA A 185 5.13 33.03 27.50
C ALA A 185 5.45 33.58 28.90
N PRO A 186 4.67 33.28 29.97
CA PRO A 186 4.98 33.74 31.32
C PRO A 186 6.28 33.17 31.89
N TYR A 187 6.71 32.00 31.43
CA TYR A 187 7.94 31.33 31.89
C TYR A 187 9.19 31.83 31.15
N PHE A 188 9.03 32.67 30.12
CA PHE A 188 10.13 33.33 29.42
C PHE A 188 10.40 34.76 29.91
N LEU A 189 9.62 35.24 30.90
CA LEU A 189 9.73 36.57 31.49
C LEU A 189 10.07 36.50 32.98
N GLU A 190 11.24 35.95 33.31
CA GLU A 190 11.90 36.21 34.60
C GLU A 190 13.41 36.30 34.37
N GLU A 191 13.91 37.54 34.28
CA GLU A 191 15.23 37.99 34.78
C GLU A 191 15.34 39.52 34.53
N GLU A 192 14.94 40.32 35.53
CA GLU A 192 15.57 41.60 35.85
C GLU A 192 15.87 41.63 37.35
#